data_AF-A0A7D7ZKN9-F1
#
_entry.id   AF-A0A7D7ZKN9-F1
#
_cell.length_a   1.000
_cell.length_b   1.000
_cell.length_c   1.000
_cell.angle_alpha   90.00
_cell.angle_beta   90.00
_cell.angle_gamma   90.00
#
_symmetry.space_group_name_H-M   'P 1'
#
loop_
_entity.id
_entity.type
_entity.pdbx_description
1 polymer ?
#
loop_
_entity_poly.entity_id
_entity_poly.type
_entity_poly.pdbx_seq_one_letter_code
_entity_poly.pdbx_strand_id
1 'polypeptide(L)'
;MNNNSSILLIVQVNGTPMLEYDRMKTLSSTQQQSLVLMEEKLSQGLTLGSVEITNPTLEQRVEFVAANLISAILNDEEVLSAASCAYLAHALPELKQIKALEKNGEISIELIFDREYQPEEKLNFVPPGQYQQ
;
A
#
# COMPACT_ATOMS: atom_id res chain seq x y z
N MET A 1 -15.94 -10.76 -17.22
CA MET A 1 -15.55 -10.07 -15.98
C MET A 1 -14.25 -10.69 -15.55
N ASN A 2 -13.13 -10.04 -15.86
CA ASN A 2 -11.82 -10.55 -15.44
C ASN A 2 -11.64 -10.09 -13.99
N ASN A 3 -11.79 -11.01 -13.04
CA ASN A 3 -11.45 -10.76 -11.64
C ASN A 3 -9.91 -10.73 -11.59
N ASN A 4 -9.32 -9.53 -11.65
CA ASN A 4 -7.88 -9.35 -11.76
C ASN A 4 -7.28 -8.92 -10.40
N SER A 5 -7.84 -9.44 -9.31
CA SER A 5 -7.33 -9.22 -7.97
C SER A 5 -5.94 -9.84 -7.86
N SER A 6 -4.92 -9.02 -7.55
CA SER A 6 -3.58 -9.54 -7.36
C SER A 6 -3.51 -10.36 -6.06
N ILE A 7 -2.78 -11.47 -6.11
CA ILE A 7 -2.54 -12.32 -4.94
C ILE A 7 -1.71 -11.57 -3.90
N LEU A 8 -0.79 -10.71 -4.34
CA LEU A 8 0.12 -9.98 -3.50
C LEU A 8 -0.19 -8.48 -3.53
N LEU A 9 -0.15 -7.85 -2.36
CA LEU A 9 0.00 -6.41 -2.22
C LEU A 9 1.42 -6.11 -1.75
N ILE A 10 2.16 -5.34 -2.53
CA ILE A 10 3.52 -4.91 -2.18
C ILE A 10 3.52 -3.44 -1.74
N VAL A 11 4.11 -3.16 -0.60
CA VAL A 11 4.38 -1.80 -0.13
C VAL A 11 5.86 -1.55 -0.30
N GLN A 12 6.23 -0.56 -1.12
CA GLN A 12 7.62 -0.19 -1.36
C GLN A 12 7.89 1.26 -0.98
N VAL A 13 9.10 1.51 -0.49
CA VAL A 13 9.63 2.85 -0.19
C VAL A 13 10.93 3.01 -0.97
N ASN A 14 11.03 4.06 -1.79
CA ASN A 14 12.22 4.35 -2.60
C ASN A 14 12.71 3.16 -3.45
N GLY A 15 11.77 2.44 -4.07
CA GLY A 15 12.09 1.27 -4.91
C GLY A 15 12.34 -0.02 -4.12
N THR A 16 12.37 0.03 -2.79
CA THR A 16 12.65 -1.13 -1.93
C THR A 16 11.34 -1.67 -1.34
N PRO A 17 11.01 -2.97 -1.52
CA PRO A 17 9.88 -3.60 -0.85
C PRO A 17 10.08 -3.60 0.67
N MET A 18 9.10 -3.06 1.38
CA MET A 18 9.08 -3.00 2.85
C MET A 18 8.09 -4.00 3.44
N LEU A 19 6.95 -4.20 2.79
CA LEU A 19 5.94 -5.18 3.19
C LEU A 19 5.37 -5.93 1.99
N GLU A 20 5.02 -7.19 2.24
CA GLU A 20 4.27 -8.04 1.33
C GLU A 20 3.08 -8.62 2.08
N TYR A 21 1.88 -8.44 1.52
CA TYR A 21 0.66 -9.04 2.03
C TYR A 21 0.12 -10.05 1.03
N ASP A 22 0.05 -11.31 1.46
CA ASP A 22 -0.49 -12.42 0.68
C ASP A 22 -1.99 -12.62 0.97
N ARG A 23 -2.83 -12.35 -0.02
CA ARG A 23 -4.29 -12.47 0.09
C ARG A 23 -4.77 -13.92 0.16
N MET A 24 -3.94 -14.90 -0.17
CA MET A 24 -4.27 -16.32 -0.03
C MET A 24 -4.12 -16.83 1.40
N LYS A 25 -3.44 -16.08 2.28
CA LYS A 25 -3.36 -16.44 3.69
C LYS A 25 -4.68 -16.12 4.39
N THR A 26 -5.34 -17.16 4.87
CA THR A 26 -6.56 -17.01 5.65
C THR A 26 -6.28 -16.23 6.93
N LEU A 27 -6.99 -15.12 7.08
CA LEU A 27 -7.01 -14.36 8.34
C LEU A 27 -7.70 -15.17 9.43
N SER A 28 -7.17 -15.13 10.65
CA SER A 28 -7.87 -15.64 11.82
C SER A 28 -9.15 -14.83 12.07
N SER A 29 -10.12 -15.42 12.78
CA SER A 29 -11.36 -14.71 13.14
C SER A 29 -11.09 -13.41 13.90
N THR A 30 -10.07 -13.38 14.77
CA THR A 30 -9.64 -12.18 15.48
C THR A 30 -9.11 -11.10 14.53
N GLN A 31 -8.33 -11.47 13.51
CA GLN A 31 -7.82 -10.53 12.52
C GLN A 31 -8.95 -9.96 11.65
N GLN A 32 -9.90 -10.81 11.22
CA GLN A 32 -11.09 -10.37 10.49
C GLN A 32 -11.92 -9.38 11.31
N GLN A 33 -12.18 -9.69 12.58
CA GLN A 33 -12.92 -8.79 13.47
C GLN A 33 -12.18 -7.46 13.66
N SER A 34 -10.86 -7.49 13.73
CA SER A 34 -10.04 -6.27 13.86
C SER A 34 -10.19 -5.37 12.63
N LEU A 35 -10.24 -5.95 11.42
CA LEU A 35 -10.49 -5.20 10.19
C LEU A 35 -11.90 -4.57 10.16
N VAL A 36 -12.93 -5.30 10.61
CA VAL A 36 -14.29 -4.77 10.72
C VAL A 36 -14.34 -3.56 11.66
N LEU A 37 -13.73 -3.68 12.84
CA LEU A 37 -13.68 -2.58 13.81
C LEU A 37 -12.89 -1.37 13.29
N MET A 38 -11.84 -1.61 12.50
CA MET A 38 -11.08 -0.55 11.86
C MET A 38 -11.92 0.18 10.79
N GLU A 39 -12.61 -0.56 9.93
CA GLU A 39 -13.53 0.02 8.93
C GLU A 39 -14.65 0.84 9.59
N GLU A 40 -15.28 0.30 10.63
CA GLU A 40 -16.32 1.01 11.39
C GLU A 40 -15.78 2.32 11.94
N LYS A 41 -14.62 2.32 12.60
CA LYS A 41 -14.00 3.54 13.14
C LYS A 41 -13.69 4.56 12.05
N LEU A 42 -13.05 4.13 10.97
CA LEU A 42 -12.69 5.01 9.86
C LEU A 42 -13.93 5.55 9.15
N SER A 43 -15.06 4.84 9.16
CA SER A 43 -16.33 5.31 8.58
C SER A 43 -17.02 6.40 9.40
N GLN A 44 -16.73 6.51 10.71
CA GLN A 44 -17.34 7.54 11.56
C GLN A 44 -16.72 8.91 11.32
N GLY A 45 -15.42 8.95 11.09
CA GLY A 45 -14.71 10.18 10.77
C GLY A 45 -13.20 10.00 10.77
N LEU A 46 -12.51 10.95 10.14
CA LEU A 46 -11.05 11.00 10.11
C LEU A 46 -10.58 12.45 10.09
N THR A 47 -9.34 12.64 10.52
CA THR A 47 -8.66 13.93 10.47
C THR A 47 -7.58 13.89 9.40
N LEU A 48 -7.75 14.66 8.33
CA LEU A 48 -6.75 14.85 7.28
C LEU A 48 -6.15 16.24 7.40
N GLY A 49 -4.93 16.33 7.95
CA GLY A 49 -4.29 17.59 8.29
C GLY A 49 -5.10 18.34 9.36
N SER A 50 -5.65 19.50 9.01
CA SER A 50 -6.50 20.31 9.89
C SER A 50 -8.00 20.15 9.60
N VAL A 51 -8.39 19.26 8.69
CA VAL A 51 -9.78 19.07 8.28
C VAL A 51 -10.33 17.82 8.95
N GLU A 52 -11.44 18.00 9.66
CA GLU A 52 -12.25 16.90 10.15
C GLU A 52 -13.27 16.50 9.07
N ILE A 53 -13.26 15.22 8.69
CA ILE A 53 -14.18 14.68 7.70
C ILE A 53 -15.08 13.70 8.42
N THR A 54 -16.36 14.04 8.47
CA THR A 54 -17.41 13.14 8.94
C THR A 54 -17.89 12.25 7.80
N ASN A 55 -18.09 10.95 8.06
CA ASN A 55 -18.53 9.97 7.05
C ASN A 55 -17.68 10.00 5.76
N PRO A 56 -16.36 9.76 5.86
CA PRO A 56 -15.43 9.84 4.74
C PRO A 56 -15.79 8.84 3.64
N THR A 57 -15.43 9.16 2.40
CA THR A 57 -15.52 8.20 1.28
C THR A 57 -14.49 7.09 1.43
N LEU A 58 -14.66 5.99 0.67
CA LEU A 58 -13.65 4.93 0.63
C LEU A 58 -12.28 5.48 0.20
N GLU A 59 -12.26 6.37 -0.79
CA GLU A 59 -11.04 7.01 -1.29
C GLU A 59 -10.33 7.79 -0.18
N GLN A 60 -11.06 8.59 0.60
CA GLN A 60 -10.50 9.35 1.73
C GLN A 60 -9.97 8.44 2.84
N ARG A 61 -10.67 7.33 3.14
CA ARG A 61 -10.20 6.34 4.12
C ARG A 61 -8.92 5.66 3.65
N VAL A 62 -8.88 5.24 2.39
CA VAL A 62 -7.71 4.60 1.78
C VAL A 62 -6.52 5.56 1.79
N GLU A 63 -6.70 6.81 1.38
CA GLU A 63 -5.65 7.82 1.38
C GLU A 63 -5.09 8.03 2.79
N PHE A 64 -5.96 8.19 3.78
CA PHE A 64 -5.59 8.32 5.19
C PHE A 64 -4.80 7.11 5.70
N VAL A 65 -5.28 5.89 5.42
CA VAL A 65 -4.61 4.66 5.88
C VAL A 65 -3.30 4.42 5.13
N ALA A 66 -3.21 4.77 3.84
CA ALA A 66 -1.96 4.68 3.08
C ALA A 66 -0.90 5.65 3.64
N ALA A 67 -1.29 6.88 3.99
CA ALA A 67 -0.39 7.82 4.66
C ALA A 67 0.10 7.28 6.01
N ASN A 68 -0.80 6.76 6.84
CA ASN A 68 -0.45 6.17 8.12
C ASN A 68 0.43 4.92 7.98
N LEU A 69 0.18 4.09 6.96
CA LEU A 69 1.02 2.93 6.65
C LEU A 69 2.46 3.33 6.36
N ILE A 70 2.67 4.31 5.47
CA ILE A 70 4.01 4.75 5.11
C ILE A 70 4.69 5.41 6.32
N SER A 71 3.97 6.23 7.09
CA SER A 71 4.48 6.79 8.34
C SER A 71 4.88 5.68 9.33
N ALA A 72 4.04 4.66 9.51
CA ALA A 72 4.31 3.54 10.42
C ALA A 72 5.54 2.75 9.99
N ILE A 73 5.73 2.51 8.68
CA ILE A 73 6.93 1.84 8.14
C ILE A 73 8.19 2.67 8.44
N LEU A 74 8.14 3.98 8.20
CA LEU A 74 9.30 4.86 8.41
C LEU A 74 9.66 5.05 9.90
N ASN A 75 8.71 4.79 10.81
CA ASN A 75 8.91 4.88 12.26
C ASN A 75 9.02 3.49 12.94
N ASP A 76 9.18 2.41 12.17
CA ASP A 76 9.29 1.03 12.67
C ASP A 76 8.09 0.57 13.55
N GLU A 77 6.89 1.11 13.29
CA GLU A 77 5.65 0.75 13.98
C GLU A 77 5.00 -0.50 13.34
N GLU A 78 5.62 -1.67 13.56
CA GLU A 78 5.26 -2.94 12.92
C GLU A 78 3.76 -3.31 13.03
N VAL A 79 3.15 -3.07 14.20
CA VAL A 79 1.74 -3.42 14.43
C VAL A 79 0.82 -2.54 13.58
N LEU A 80 1.11 -1.23 13.54
CA LEU A 80 0.31 -0.28 12.78
C LEU A 80 0.51 -0.47 11.28
N SER A 81 1.74 -0.74 10.84
CA SER A 81 2.03 -1.01 9.43
C SER A 81 1.37 -2.30 8.95
N ALA A 82 1.41 -3.38 9.75
CA ALA A 82 0.72 -4.63 9.42
C ALA A 82 -0.80 -4.46 9.37
N ALA A 83 -1.40 -3.78 10.35
CA ALA A 83 -2.84 -3.53 10.39
C ALA A 83 -3.31 -2.66 9.22
N SER A 84 -2.57 -1.59 8.92
CA SER A 84 -2.88 -0.69 7.81
C SER A 84 -2.74 -1.38 6.45
N CYS A 85 -1.70 -2.19 6.27
CA CYS A 85 -1.51 -2.99 5.06
C CYS A 85 -2.65 -4.00 4.87
N ALA A 86 -3.04 -4.71 5.94
CA ALA A 86 -4.15 -5.66 5.90
C ALA A 86 -5.50 -4.98 5.60
N TYR A 87 -5.72 -3.77 6.13
CA TYR A 87 -6.91 -2.98 5.80
C TYR A 87 -6.93 -2.59 4.32
N LEU A 88 -5.85 -2.02 3.78
CA LEU A 88 -5.79 -1.60 2.37
C LEU A 88 -5.92 -2.79 1.43
N ALA A 89 -5.34 -3.93 1.81
CA ALA A 89 -5.49 -5.20 1.12
C ALA A 89 -6.95 -5.67 1.00
N HIS A 90 -7.72 -5.48 2.06
CA HIS A 90 -9.11 -5.88 2.13
C HIS A 90 -10.05 -4.86 1.45
N ALA A 91 -9.82 -3.57 1.70
CA ALA A 91 -10.63 -2.47 1.18
C ALA A 91 -10.47 -2.29 -0.34
N LEU A 92 -9.29 -2.60 -0.88
CA LEU A 92 -8.97 -2.50 -2.30
C LEU A 92 -8.36 -3.82 -2.84
N PRO A 93 -9.17 -4.82 -3.16
CA PRO A 93 -8.67 -6.12 -3.64
C PRO A 93 -7.85 -6.03 -4.94
N GLU A 94 -8.17 -5.05 -5.80
CA GLU A 94 -7.46 -4.78 -7.06
C GLU A 94 -6.15 -3.99 -6.88
N LEU A 95 -5.88 -3.47 -5.67
CA LEU A 95 -4.64 -2.76 -5.39
C LEU A 95 -3.48 -3.76 -5.36
N LYS A 96 -2.49 -3.51 -6.21
CA LYS A 96 -1.32 -4.38 -6.41
C LYS A 96 -0.10 -3.86 -5.68
N GLN A 97 0.07 -2.53 -5.66
CA GLN A 97 1.21 -1.92 -4.99
C GLN A 97 0.85 -0.58 -4.35
N ILE A 98 1.59 -0.26 -3.30
CA ILE A 98 1.69 1.08 -2.73
C ILE A 98 3.14 1.50 -2.87
N LYS A 99 3.39 2.59 -3.60
CA LYS A 99 4.72 3.13 -3.81
C LYS A 99 4.86 4.46 -3.09
N ALA A 100 5.79 4.52 -2.15
CA ALA A 100 6.23 5.75 -1.52
C ALA A 100 7.57 6.20 -2.08
N LEU A 101 7.68 7.48 -2.37
CA LEU A 101 8.93 8.16 -2.70
C LEU A 101 9.18 9.25 -1.66
N GLU A 102 10.32 9.16 -0.99
CA GLU A 102 10.78 10.18 -0.08
C GLU A 102 11.82 11.05 -0.79
N LYS A 103 11.56 12.35 -0.87
CA LYS A 103 12.49 13.31 -1.47
C LYS A 103 12.45 14.61 -0.70
N ASN A 104 13.60 15.06 -0.22
CA ASN A 104 13.75 16.33 0.51
C ASN A 104 12.81 16.47 1.72
N GLY A 105 12.49 15.37 2.41
CA GLY A 105 11.56 15.35 3.55
C GLY A 105 10.08 15.37 3.17
N GLU A 106 9.74 15.35 1.88
CA GLU A 106 8.38 15.13 1.39
C GLU A 106 8.17 13.68 1.01
N ILE A 107 7.00 13.13 1.35
CA ILE A 107 6.59 11.78 1.00
C ILE A 107 5.48 11.89 -0.05
N SER A 108 5.70 11.28 -1.21
CA SER A 108 4.68 11.09 -2.23
C SER A 108 4.23 9.63 -2.24
N ILE A 109 2.92 9.39 -2.25
CA ILE A 109 2.34 8.04 -2.24
C ILE A 109 1.53 7.82 -3.52
N GLU A 110 1.79 6.70 -4.20
CA GLU A 110 1.06 6.25 -5.39
C GLU A 110 0.41 4.89 -5.11
N LEU A 111 -0.88 4.77 -5.44
CA LEU A 111 -1.62 3.50 -5.40
C LEU A 111 -1.67 2.90 -6.80
N ILE A 112 -1.12 1.70 -6.97
CA ILE A 112 -0.92 1.06 -8.28
C ILE A 112 -1.86 -0.15 -8.40
N PHE A 113 -2.74 -0.09 -9.39
CA PHE A 113 -3.78 -1.12 -9.64
C PHE A 113 -3.53 -1.93 -10.92
N ASP A 114 -2.71 -1.43 -11.84
CA ASP A 114 -2.60 -1.96 -13.20
C ASP A 114 -1.42 -2.93 -13.42
N ARG A 115 -0.37 -2.84 -12.59
CA ARG A 115 0.85 -3.64 -12.71
C ARG A 115 1.30 -4.25 -11.38
N GLU A 116 1.87 -5.45 -11.43
CA GLU A 116 2.51 -6.09 -10.28
C GLU A 116 3.87 -5.45 -9.98
N TYR A 117 4.37 -5.62 -8.75
CA TYR A 117 5.71 -5.15 -8.40
C TYR A 117 6.75 -5.88 -9.24
N GLN A 118 7.66 -5.13 -9.84
CA GLN A 118 8.85 -5.65 -10.48
C GLN A 118 10.05 -4.95 -9.85
N PRO A 119 11.06 -5.71 -9.37
CA PRO A 119 12.31 -5.12 -8.91
C PRO A 119 12.89 -4.24 -10.02
N GLU A 120 13.44 -3.08 -9.66
CA GLU A 120 14.18 -2.26 -10.62
C GLU A 120 15.40 -3.05 -11.12
N GLU A 121 15.34 -3.55 -12.36
CA GLU A 121 16.52 -4.09 -13.01
C GLU A 121 17.44 -2.93 -13.41
N LYS A 122 18.69 -2.98 -12.96
CA LYS A 122 19.74 -2.12 -13.51
C LYS A 122 19.96 -2.50 -14.97
N LEU A 123 19.30 -1.80 -15.88
CA LEU A 123 19.58 -1.90 -17.30
C LEU A 123 20.98 -1.36 -17.55
N ASN A 124 21.92 -2.26 -17.82
CA ASN A 124 23.21 -1.89 -18.36
C ASN A 124 23.01 -1.48 -19.82
N PHE A 125 22.86 -0.19 -20.06
CA PHE A 125 22.86 0.35 -21.41
C PHE A 125 24.23 0.11 -22.04
N VAL A 126 24.32 -0.84 -22.97
CA VAL A 126 25.47 -0.96 -23.86
C VAL A 126 25.31 0.05 -25.00
N PRO A 127 26.34 0.85 -25.33
CA PRO A 127 26.29 1.74 -26.48
C PRO A 127 25.99 0.96 -27.77
N PRO A 128 25.23 1.53 -28.72
CA PRO A 128 24.95 0.89 -29.99
C PRO A 128 26.26 0.64 -30.75
N GLY A 129 26.66 -0.63 -30.88
CA GLY A 129 27.91 -1.05 -31.52
C GLY A 129 28.60 -2.27 -30.89
N GLN A 130 28.14 -2.76 -29.73
CA GLN A 130 28.75 -3.92 -29.03
C GLN A 130 27.85 -5.16 -28.92
N TYR A 131 26.86 -5.33 -29.80
CA TYR A 131 26.21 -6.65 -29.94
C TYR A 131 27.20 -7.58 -30.67
N GLN A 132 28.06 -8.27 -29.90
CA GLN A 132 28.86 -9.36 -30.45
C GLN A 132 27.98 -10.61 -30.63
N GLN A 133 28.22 -11.27 -31.76
CA GLN A 133 27.50 -12.40 -32.35
C GLN A 133 27.46 -13.64 -31.45
#